data_AF-A0A3A4R3E7-F1
#
_entry.id   AF-A0A3A4R3E7-F1
#
_cell.length_a   1.000
_cell.length_b   1.000
_cell.length_c   1.000
_cell.angle_alpha   90.00
_cell.angle_beta   90.00
_cell.angle_gamma   90.00
#
_symmetry.space_group_name_H-M   'P 1'
#
loop_
_entity.id
_entity.type
_entity.pdbx_description
1 polymer ?
#
loop_
_entity_poly.entity_id
_entity_poly.type
_entity_poly.pdbx_seq_one_letter_code
_entity_poly.pdbx_strand_id
1 'polypeptide(L)'
;MKRLIVGLIAGCILAAVAFSSDVIGAERGLWVWSISERIVDDFVAHDSSITLWEDFISFIEAPHGNPDARITNVYMSTYTYTILQPEYMRLFLAEMNSRGFKVYIVLADPEFSIPRDYDDERGNIRPDFEEKIDKIITFQKKSGVVERYTGIMLDMEPHLLQGPPGALMDFFNPNDFPVIWSTYLNDLEYGWEAVQEYNNMYEPD
;
A
#
# COMPACT_ATOMS: atom_id res chain seq x y z
N MET A 1 -3.90 20.38 -52.65
CA MET A 1 -2.81 20.32 -51.64
C MET A 1 -3.09 21.13 -50.37
N LYS A 2 -3.46 22.42 -50.41
CA LYS A 2 -3.68 23.23 -49.19
C LYS A 2 -4.74 22.69 -48.19
N ARG A 3 -5.77 22.00 -48.65
CA ARG A 3 -6.83 21.43 -47.77
C ARG A 3 -6.42 20.16 -47.02
N LEU A 4 -5.41 19.43 -47.50
CA LEU A 4 -4.93 18.21 -46.86
C LEU A 4 -4.02 18.51 -45.65
N ILE A 5 -3.26 19.62 -45.74
CA ILE A 5 -2.30 20.05 -44.72
C ILE A 5 -3.01 20.61 -43.48
N VAL A 6 -4.12 21.35 -43.67
CA VAL A 6 -4.92 21.90 -42.56
C VAL A 6 -5.62 20.80 -41.75
N GLY A 7 -6.10 19.73 -42.41
CA GLY A 7 -6.71 18.59 -41.73
C GLY A 7 -5.71 17.78 -40.89
N LEU A 8 -4.46 17.64 -41.36
CA LEU A 8 -3.42 16.93 -40.62
C LEU A 8 -2.98 17.68 -39.36
N ILE A 9 -2.84 19.01 -39.45
CA ILE A 9 -2.45 19.87 -38.31
C ILE A 9 -3.57 19.89 -37.25
N ALA A 10 -4.84 20.00 -37.66
CA ALA A 10 -5.97 19.95 -36.73
C ALA A 10 -6.10 18.58 -36.04
N GLY A 11 -5.85 17.48 -36.77
CA GLY A 11 -5.87 16.13 -36.21
C GLY A 11 -4.76 15.87 -35.20
N CYS A 12 -3.54 16.37 -35.45
CA CYS A 12 -2.42 16.26 -34.49
C CYS A 12 -2.65 17.10 -33.23
N ILE A 13 -3.27 18.27 -33.32
CA ILE A 13 -3.62 19.09 -32.16
C ILE A 13 -4.73 18.43 -31.33
N LEU A 14 -5.77 17.88 -31.96
CA LEU A 14 -6.84 17.16 -31.26
C LEU A 14 -6.35 15.88 -30.57
N ALA A 15 -5.42 15.13 -31.18
CA ALA A 15 -4.81 13.97 -30.56
C ALA A 15 -3.92 14.35 -29.36
N ALA A 16 -3.13 15.42 -29.46
CA ALA A 16 -2.31 15.90 -28.34
C ALA A 16 -3.14 16.41 -27.16
N VAL A 17 -4.29 17.04 -27.42
CA VAL A 17 -5.23 17.44 -26.36
C VAL A 17 -5.91 16.22 -25.71
N ALA A 18 -6.30 15.22 -26.50
CA ALA A 18 -6.90 13.98 -25.98
C ALA A 18 -5.93 13.15 -25.11
N PHE A 19 -4.66 13.02 -25.51
CA PHE A 19 -3.65 12.35 -24.66
C PHE A 19 -3.27 13.18 -23.43
N SER A 20 -3.42 14.50 -23.48
CA SER A 20 -3.20 15.34 -22.28
C SER A 20 -4.37 15.24 -21.30
N SER A 21 -5.62 15.15 -21.78
CA SER A 21 -6.79 15.05 -20.92
C SER A 21 -6.92 13.70 -20.21
N ASP A 22 -6.43 12.61 -20.81
CA ASP A 22 -6.47 11.29 -20.15
C ASP A 22 -5.45 11.16 -19.01
N VAL A 23 -4.38 11.98 -19.02
CA VAL A 23 -3.43 12.09 -17.91
C VAL A 23 -3.90 13.11 -16.87
N ILE A 24 -4.67 14.12 -17.29
CA ILE A 24 -5.33 15.10 -16.41
C ILE A 24 -6.64 14.47 -15.89
N GLY A 25 -6.51 13.53 -14.95
CA GLY A 25 -7.66 12.86 -14.33
C GLY A 25 -7.41 11.41 -13.92
N ALA A 26 -6.34 10.78 -14.43
CA ALA A 26 -5.91 9.49 -13.93
C ALA A 26 -5.50 9.62 -12.45
N GLU A 27 -6.18 8.89 -11.58
CA GLU A 27 -5.79 8.74 -10.19
C GLU A 27 -4.35 8.19 -10.13
N ARG A 28 -3.46 8.90 -9.42
CA ARG A 28 -2.04 8.54 -9.32
C ARG A 28 -1.75 7.87 -7.99
N GLY A 29 -0.93 6.82 -8.05
CA GLY A 29 -0.52 6.00 -6.92
C GLY A 29 0.96 6.17 -6.59
N LEU A 30 1.29 6.14 -5.30
CA LEU A 30 2.67 6.01 -4.80
C LEU A 30 2.75 4.87 -3.80
N TRP A 31 3.62 3.90 -4.07
CA TRP A 31 4.00 2.90 -3.08
C TRP A 31 5.15 3.42 -2.24
N VAL A 32 4.89 3.57 -0.95
CA VAL A 32 5.87 3.87 0.09
C VAL A 32 6.16 2.58 0.84
N TRP A 33 7.40 2.09 0.73
CA TRP A 33 7.80 0.85 1.39
C TRP A 33 8.61 1.17 2.65
N SER A 34 9.92 1.40 2.50
CA SER A 34 10.90 1.40 3.60
C SER A 34 10.84 2.59 4.57
N ILE A 35 10.11 3.66 4.23
CA ILE A 35 10.04 4.88 5.05
C ILE A 35 8.66 5.13 5.65
N SER A 36 7.68 4.25 5.39
CA SER A 36 6.28 4.44 5.79
C SER A 36 6.13 4.75 7.27
N GLU A 37 6.74 3.93 8.12
CA GLU A 37 6.68 4.08 9.58
C GLU A 37 7.41 5.35 10.05
N ARG A 38 8.55 5.69 9.41
CA ARG A 38 9.30 6.91 9.73
C ARG A 38 8.52 8.18 9.40
N ILE A 39 7.70 8.16 8.36
CA ILE A 39 6.80 9.28 8.03
C ILE A 39 5.75 9.44 9.13
N VAL A 40 5.18 8.33 9.63
CA VAL A 40 4.19 8.36 10.72
C VAL A 40 4.84 8.84 12.02
N ASP A 41 6.05 8.35 12.34
CA ASP A 41 6.82 8.83 13.50
C ASP A 41 7.05 10.34 13.44
N ASP A 42 7.50 10.84 12.31
CA ASP A 42 7.78 12.26 12.13
C ASP A 42 6.53 13.13 12.31
N PHE A 43 5.41 12.69 11.71
CA PHE A 43 4.11 13.33 11.86
C PHE A 43 3.69 13.45 13.33
N VAL A 44 3.89 12.41 14.14
CA VAL A 44 3.45 12.40 15.55
C VAL A 44 4.46 13.06 16.49
N ALA A 45 5.76 12.95 16.22
CA ALA A 45 6.82 13.45 17.10
C ALA A 45 6.80 14.97 17.24
N HIS A 46 6.25 15.70 16.26
CA HIS A 46 6.31 17.18 16.19
C HIS A 46 7.75 17.71 16.36
N ASP A 47 8.76 16.92 15.97
CA ASP A 47 10.15 17.33 16.06
C ASP A 47 10.48 18.20 14.85
N SER A 48 10.55 19.51 15.06
CA SER A 48 10.89 20.51 14.04
C SER A 48 12.26 20.31 13.34
N SER A 49 13.08 19.36 13.79
CA SER A 49 14.37 19.02 13.15
C SER A 49 14.26 17.95 12.07
N ILE A 50 13.12 17.27 11.96
CA ILE A 50 12.83 16.28 10.93
C ILE A 50 11.67 16.81 10.08
N THR A 51 11.87 16.85 8.76
CA THR A 51 10.92 17.43 7.79
C THR A 51 10.31 16.37 6.88
N LEU A 52 10.44 15.09 7.23
CA LEU A 52 10.11 13.98 6.32
C LEU A 52 8.61 13.96 5.99
N TRP A 53 7.75 14.25 6.95
CA TRP A 53 6.32 14.40 6.75
C TRP A 53 6.00 15.57 5.82
N GLU A 54 6.60 16.74 6.06
CA GLU A 54 6.37 17.93 5.23
C GLU A 54 6.89 17.73 3.80
N ASP A 55 8.08 17.14 3.65
CA ASP A 55 8.68 16.80 2.36
C ASP A 55 7.83 15.76 1.62
N PHE A 56 7.32 14.76 2.33
CA PHE A 56 6.41 13.76 1.78
C PHE A 56 5.10 14.38 1.29
N ILE A 57 4.45 15.20 2.12
CA ILE A 57 3.22 15.91 1.76
C ILE A 57 3.43 16.83 0.56
N SER A 58 4.48 17.65 0.60
CA SER A 58 4.84 18.54 -0.52
C SER A 58 5.05 17.77 -1.82
N PHE A 59 5.74 16.62 -1.74
CA PHE A 59 5.96 15.75 -2.90
C PHE A 59 4.65 15.19 -3.45
N ILE A 60 3.74 14.66 -2.62
CA ILE A 60 2.49 14.07 -3.13
C ILE A 60 1.47 15.13 -3.60
N GLU A 61 1.50 16.34 -3.03
CA GLU A 61 0.64 17.46 -3.45
C GLU A 61 1.06 18.03 -4.81
N ALA A 62 2.37 18.16 -5.05
CA ALA A 62 2.90 18.71 -6.28
C ALA A 62 4.25 18.07 -6.63
N PRO A 63 4.27 16.85 -7.19
CA PRO A 63 5.53 16.19 -7.56
C PRO A 63 6.36 17.09 -8.48
N HIS A 64 7.61 17.35 -8.11
CA HIS A 64 8.51 18.28 -8.80
C HIS A 64 7.93 19.71 -8.99
N GLY A 65 7.03 20.14 -8.10
CA GLY A 65 6.36 21.44 -8.16
C GLY A 65 5.18 21.51 -9.13
N ASN A 66 4.66 20.37 -9.62
CA ASN A 66 3.51 20.32 -10.53
C ASN A 66 2.23 19.81 -9.83
N PRO A 67 1.28 20.68 -9.46
CA PRO A 67 0.02 20.29 -8.83
C PRO A 67 -0.89 19.41 -9.72
N ASP A 68 -0.79 19.53 -11.05
CA ASP A 68 -1.59 18.69 -11.97
C ASP A 68 -1.12 17.23 -11.95
N ALA A 69 0.09 16.99 -11.46
CA ALA A 69 0.68 15.66 -11.25
C ALA A 69 0.41 15.10 -9.84
N ARG A 70 -0.46 15.73 -9.04
CA ARG A 70 -0.80 15.30 -7.67
C ARG A 70 -1.03 13.79 -7.58
N ILE A 71 -0.48 13.19 -6.52
CA ILE A 71 -0.65 11.80 -6.15
C ILE A 71 -1.79 11.72 -5.14
N THR A 72 -2.84 10.97 -5.45
CA THR A 72 -4.03 10.88 -4.60
C THR A 72 -4.13 9.56 -3.85
N ASN A 73 -3.48 8.51 -4.33
CA ASN A 73 -3.46 7.19 -3.70
C ASN A 73 -2.07 6.91 -3.14
N VAL A 74 -1.98 6.58 -1.86
CA VAL A 74 -0.72 6.24 -1.18
C VAL A 74 -0.84 4.83 -0.64
N TYR A 75 0.08 3.95 -1.02
CA TYR A 75 0.13 2.55 -0.61
C TYR A 75 1.28 2.40 0.38
N MET A 76 0.98 2.08 1.64
CA MET A 76 1.97 2.09 2.72
C MET A 76 2.04 0.75 3.45
N SER A 77 3.25 0.28 3.70
CA SER A 77 3.49 -0.85 4.60
C SER A 77 3.56 -0.36 6.05
N THR A 78 2.41 -0.21 6.70
CA THR A 78 2.26 0.34 8.07
C THR A 78 1.59 -0.62 9.05
N TYR A 79 1.58 -1.93 8.77
CA TYR A 79 0.88 -2.90 9.61
C TYR A 79 1.42 -2.95 11.04
N THR A 80 2.73 -2.79 11.25
CA THR A 80 3.33 -2.76 12.59
C THR A 80 2.78 -1.59 13.40
N TYR A 81 2.74 -0.39 12.81
CA TYR A 81 2.15 0.80 13.44
C TYR A 81 0.66 0.63 13.70
N THR A 82 -0.07 0.05 12.76
CA THR A 82 -1.51 -0.18 12.91
C THR A 82 -1.79 -1.07 14.13
N ILE A 83 -0.95 -2.07 14.35
CA ILE A 83 -1.12 -3.05 15.43
C ILE A 83 -0.59 -2.52 16.77
N LEU A 84 0.61 -1.92 16.78
CA LEU A 84 1.33 -1.56 18.00
C LEU A 84 1.05 -0.13 18.47
N GLN A 85 0.73 0.78 17.54
CA GLN A 85 0.50 2.22 17.79
C GLN A 85 -0.78 2.71 17.07
N PRO A 86 -1.95 2.08 17.31
CA PRO A 86 -3.16 2.36 16.55
C PRO A 86 -3.63 3.83 16.64
N GLU A 87 -3.46 4.48 17.80
CA GLU A 87 -3.91 5.87 17.95
C GLU A 87 -3.10 6.85 17.06
N TYR A 88 -1.80 6.62 16.91
CA TYR A 88 -0.94 7.41 16.02
C TYR A 88 -1.31 7.18 14.56
N MET A 89 -1.59 5.94 14.20
CA MET A 89 -2.04 5.60 12.85
C MET A 89 -3.39 6.26 12.52
N ARG A 90 -4.33 6.32 13.47
CA ARG A 90 -5.62 7.02 13.28
C ARG A 90 -5.44 8.50 13.03
N LEU A 91 -4.60 9.18 13.82
CA LEU A 91 -4.30 10.61 13.63
C LEU A 91 -3.69 10.87 12.26
N PHE A 92 -2.75 10.02 11.84
CA PHE A 92 -2.14 10.10 10.52
C PHE A 92 -3.16 9.93 9.39
N LEU A 93 -4.02 8.91 9.50
CA LEU A 93 -5.06 8.66 8.51
C LEU A 93 -6.08 9.80 8.45
N ALA A 94 -6.50 10.34 9.60
CA ALA A 94 -7.38 11.49 9.67
C ALA A 94 -6.79 12.70 8.93
N GLU A 95 -5.51 13.00 9.16
CA GLU A 95 -4.82 14.09 8.48
C GLU A 95 -4.74 13.87 6.96
N MET A 96 -4.28 12.69 6.53
CA MET A 96 -4.17 12.33 5.10
C MET A 96 -5.54 12.38 4.39
N ASN A 97 -6.55 11.75 4.98
CA ASN A 97 -7.89 11.68 4.41
C ASN A 97 -8.57 13.06 4.39
N SER A 98 -8.35 13.91 5.40
CA SER A 98 -8.88 15.28 5.41
C SER A 98 -8.33 16.16 4.27
N ARG A 99 -7.12 15.86 3.81
CA ARG A 99 -6.49 16.51 2.64
C ARG A 99 -6.94 15.91 1.31
N GLY A 100 -7.76 14.86 1.33
CA GLY A 100 -8.25 14.17 0.13
C GLY A 100 -7.28 13.14 -0.44
N PHE A 101 -6.33 12.65 0.36
CA PHE A 101 -5.54 11.48 -0.01
C PHE A 101 -6.26 10.20 0.39
N LYS A 102 -6.13 9.17 -0.43
CA LYS A 102 -6.56 7.80 -0.16
C LYS A 102 -5.35 7.00 0.31
N VAL A 103 -5.38 6.48 1.53
CA VAL A 103 -4.27 5.68 2.08
C VAL A 103 -4.67 4.21 2.12
N TYR A 104 -3.90 3.36 1.45
CA TYR A 104 -4.07 1.92 1.46
C TYR A 104 -2.97 1.28 2.30
N ILE A 105 -3.35 0.34 3.16
CA ILE A 105 -2.37 -0.50 3.83
C ILE A 105 -1.97 -1.64 2.90
N VAL A 106 -0.67 -1.87 2.74
CA VAL A 106 -0.13 -3.00 1.97
C VAL A 106 0.43 -4.04 2.92
N LEU A 107 0.00 -5.27 2.71
CA LEU A 107 0.48 -6.46 3.40
C LEU A 107 1.39 -7.23 2.43
N ALA A 108 2.67 -6.88 2.44
CA ALA A 108 3.64 -7.23 1.40
C ALA A 108 4.79 -8.14 1.87
N ASP A 109 4.59 -8.92 2.94
CA ASP A 109 5.68 -9.69 3.52
C ASP A 109 5.72 -11.12 2.94
N PRO A 110 6.85 -11.57 2.33
CA PRO A 110 7.01 -12.95 1.89
C PRO A 110 6.79 -13.96 3.02
N GLU A 111 7.03 -13.57 4.27
CA GLU A 111 6.83 -14.41 5.44
C GLU A 111 5.40 -14.88 5.64
N PHE A 112 4.43 -14.15 5.07
CA PHE A 112 3.02 -14.49 5.22
C PHE A 112 2.65 -15.77 4.47
N SER A 113 3.48 -16.22 3.53
CA SER A 113 3.28 -17.48 2.80
C SER A 113 3.93 -18.69 3.48
N ILE A 114 4.45 -18.54 4.70
CA ILE A 114 5.14 -19.60 5.43
C ILE A 114 4.16 -20.27 6.40
N PRO A 115 4.03 -21.61 6.41
CA PRO A 115 3.19 -22.31 7.39
C PRO A 115 3.59 -21.98 8.83
N ARG A 116 2.59 -21.89 9.71
CA ARG A 116 2.79 -21.61 11.15
C ARG A 116 3.74 -22.58 11.86
N ASP A 117 3.67 -23.86 11.50
CA ASP A 117 4.50 -24.92 12.09
C ASP A 117 5.90 -24.99 11.48
N TYR A 118 6.23 -24.07 10.56
CA TYR A 118 7.56 -23.92 10.02
C TYR A 118 8.42 -23.16 11.04
N ASP A 119 9.05 -23.93 11.93
CA ASP A 119 10.06 -23.41 12.85
C ASP A 119 11.22 -22.87 12.01
N ASP A 120 11.54 -21.58 12.13
CA ASP A 120 12.88 -21.17 11.74
C ASP A 120 13.89 -21.90 12.64
N GLU A 121 15.13 -22.11 12.21
CA GLU A 121 16.15 -22.78 13.04
C GLU A 121 16.44 -22.03 14.38
N ARG A 122 15.74 -20.92 14.63
CA ARG A 122 15.85 -20.02 15.78
C ARG A 122 14.64 -20.13 16.73
N GLY A 123 13.64 -20.97 16.43
CA GLY A 123 12.48 -21.22 17.29
C GLY A 123 11.48 -20.06 17.37
N ASN A 124 11.48 -19.15 16.40
CA ASN A 124 10.53 -18.04 16.38
C ASN A 124 9.23 -18.48 15.70
N ILE A 125 8.13 -18.45 16.46
CA ILE A 125 6.78 -18.54 15.90
C ILE A 125 6.54 -17.27 15.09
N ARG A 126 6.43 -17.41 13.77
CA ARG A 126 6.12 -16.29 12.88
C ARG A 126 4.68 -15.84 13.11
N PRO A 127 4.42 -14.53 13.23
CA PRO A 127 3.06 -14.03 13.44
C PRO A 127 2.18 -14.32 12.23
N ASP A 128 1.02 -14.92 12.51
CA ASP A 128 0.05 -15.45 11.55
C ASP A 128 -0.52 -14.35 10.64
N PHE A 129 -0.63 -14.63 9.33
CA PHE A 129 -1.26 -13.74 8.38
C PHE A 129 -2.73 -13.48 8.76
N GLU A 130 -3.45 -14.52 9.19
CA GLU A 130 -4.85 -14.41 9.63
C GLU A 130 -4.96 -13.45 10.82
N GLU A 131 -4.11 -13.62 11.84
CA GLU A 131 -4.07 -12.74 13.02
C GLU A 131 -3.78 -11.28 12.63
N LYS A 132 -2.89 -11.06 11.66
CA LYS A 132 -2.57 -9.71 11.19
C LYS A 132 -3.77 -9.10 10.46
N ILE A 133 -4.37 -9.80 9.50
CA ILE A 133 -5.57 -9.35 8.79
C ILE A 133 -6.68 -9.01 9.78
N ASP A 134 -6.95 -9.89 10.75
CA ASP A 134 -7.98 -9.68 11.77
C ASP A 134 -7.74 -8.42 12.61
N LYS A 135 -6.47 -8.15 12.96
CA LYS A 135 -6.11 -6.92 13.68
C LYS A 135 -6.29 -5.67 12.82
N ILE A 136 -5.94 -5.72 11.54
CA ILE A 136 -6.16 -4.60 10.62
C ILE A 136 -7.67 -4.35 10.41
N ILE A 137 -8.46 -5.40 10.21
CA ILE A 137 -9.92 -5.28 10.10
C ILE A 137 -10.52 -4.74 11.41
N THR A 138 -10.04 -5.22 12.56
CA THR A 138 -10.48 -4.72 13.87
C THR A 138 -10.14 -3.25 14.06
N PHE A 139 -8.95 -2.82 13.62
CA PHE A 139 -8.59 -1.40 13.58
C PHE A 139 -9.60 -0.61 12.76
N GLN A 140 -9.86 -1.02 11.52
CA GLN A 140 -10.81 -0.36 10.61
C GLN A 140 -12.23 -0.27 11.21
N LYS A 141 -12.73 -1.35 11.82
CA LYS A 141 -14.04 -1.41 12.49
C LYS A 141 -14.17 -0.42 13.65
N LYS A 142 -13.08 -0.17 14.37
CA LYS A 142 -13.04 0.73 15.54
C LYS A 142 -12.74 2.18 15.19
N SER A 143 -12.25 2.47 13.99
CA SER A 143 -11.89 3.81 13.53
C SER A 143 -13.10 4.58 13.00
N GLY A 144 -13.11 5.91 13.16
CA GLY A 144 -14.04 6.80 12.47
C GLY A 144 -13.82 6.81 10.96
N VAL A 145 -14.76 7.37 10.18
CA VAL A 145 -14.71 7.36 8.69
C VAL A 145 -13.38 7.92 8.16
N VAL A 146 -12.92 9.05 8.69
CA VAL A 146 -11.66 9.68 8.27
C VAL A 146 -10.42 9.02 8.86
N GLU A 147 -10.55 8.11 9.83
CA GLU A 147 -9.43 7.45 10.52
C GLU A 147 -9.14 6.05 9.96
N ARG A 148 -9.72 5.71 8.81
CA ARG A 148 -9.61 4.41 8.15
C ARG A 148 -8.67 4.46 6.97
N TYR A 149 -8.05 3.32 6.68
CA TYR A 149 -7.49 3.08 5.36
C TYR A 149 -8.62 3.06 4.33
N THR A 150 -8.35 3.57 3.15
CA THR A 150 -9.21 3.43 1.97
C THR A 150 -9.36 1.97 1.56
N GLY A 151 -8.32 1.16 1.76
CA GLY A 151 -8.39 -0.27 1.51
C GLY A 151 -7.18 -1.04 2.01
N ILE A 152 -7.30 -2.36 1.96
CA ILE A 152 -6.26 -3.33 2.31
C ILE A 152 -5.79 -3.96 1.00
N MET A 153 -4.49 -3.89 0.74
CA MET A 153 -3.84 -4.43 -0.46
C MET A 153 -2.98 -5.62 -0.03
N LEU A 154 -3.18 -6.77 -0.69
CA LEU A 154 -2.38 -7.97 -0.47
C LEU A 154 -1.30 -8.03 -1.55
N ASP A 155 -0.05 -8.01 -1.13
CA ASP A 155 1.11 -8.02 -2.02
C ASP A 155 2.12 -9.07 -1.54
N MET A 156 1.61 -10.28 -1.27
CA MET A 156 2.43 -11.38 -0.81
C MET A 156 3.30 -11.90 -1.97
N GLU A 157 4.60 -11.88 -1.76
CA GLU A 157 5.60 -12.21 -2.78
C GLU A 157 6.37 -13.51 -2.39
N PRO A 158 5.74 -14.70 -2.45
CA PRO A 158 6.38 -15.95 -2.02
C PRO A 158 7.63 -16.30 -2.84
N HIS A 159 7.77 -15.73 -4.03
CA HIS A 159 8.96 -15.89 -4.86
C HIS A 159 10.22 -15.25 -4.24
N LEU A 160 10.07 -14.25 -3.36
CA LEU A 160 11.19 -13.64 -2.63
C LEU A 160 11.75 -14.55 -1.52
N LEU A 161 11.06 -15.64 -1.18
CA LEU A 161 11.56 -16.69 -0.29
C LEU A 161 12.68 -17.53 -0.95
N GLN A 162 12.80 -17.48 -2.28
CA GLN A 162 13.90 -18.10 -3.04
C GLN A 162 14.82 -17.00 -3.60
N GLY A 163 15.40 -16.19 -2.72
CA GLY A 163 16.33 -15.15 -3.13
C GLY A 163 17.71 -15.68 -3.54
N PRO A 164 18.56 -14.85 -4.18
CA PRO A 164 19.97 -15.19 -4.39
C PRO A 164 20.66 -15.50 -3.05
N PRO A 165 21.74 -16.30 -3.03
CA PRO A 165 22.48 -16.58 -1.80
C PRO A 165 22.80 -15.29 -1.03
N GLY A 166 22.35 -15.19 0.22
CA GLY A 166 22.44 -13.97 1.04
C GLY A 166 21.24 -13.02 0.95
N ALA A 167 20.16 -13.39 0.26
CA ALA A 167 18.88 -12.70 0.39
C ALA A 167 18.29 -12.88 1.80
N LEU A 168 17.35 -12.00 2.16
CA LEU A 168 16.75 -11.91 3.49
C LEU A 168 16.22 -13.25 4.04
N MET A 169 15.98 -14.25 3.18
CA MET A 169 15.31 -15.50 3.51
C MET A 169 15.98 -16.74 2.89
N ASP A 170 17.26 -16.99 3.17
CA ASP A 170 18.00 -18.23 2.81
C ASP A 170 17.51 -19.49 3.58
N PHE A 171 16.22 -19.57 3.92
CA PHE A 171 15.68 -20.48 4.95
C PHE A 171 15.00 -21.76 4.41
N PHE A 172 14.92 -21.96 3.09
CA PHE A 172 14.01 -22.96 2.54
C PHE A 172 14.66 -24.04 1.70
N ASN A 173 14.29 -25.29 1.99
CA ASN A 173 14.54 -26.41 1.11
C ASN A 173 13.65 -26.25 -0.14
N PRO A 174 14.19 -26.35 -1.37
CA PRO A 174 13.38 -26.25 -2.59
C PRO A 174 12.18 -27.22 -2.63
N ASN A 175 12.25 -28.31 -1.88
CA ASN A 175 11.15 -29.28 -1.75
C ASN A 175 9.94 -28.74 -0.96
N ASP A 176 10.08 -27.64 -0.22
CA ASP A 176 8.99 -27.04 0.57
C ASP A 176 8.12 -26.09 -0.27
N PHE A 177 8.53 -25.78 -1.51
CA PHE A 177 7.81 -24.86 -2.39
C PHE A 177 6.33 -25.21 -2.61
N PRO A 178 5.94 -26.49 -2.79
CA PRO A 178 4.51 -26.84 -2.90
C PRO A 178 3.70 -26.46 -1.65
N VAL A 179 4.30 -26.57 -0.46
CA VAL A 179 3.65 -26.22 0.81
C VAL A 179 3.52 -24.71 0.92
N ILE A 180 4.62 -23.96 0.68
CA ILE A 180 4.62 -22.49 0.67
C ILE A 180 3.58 -21.95 -0.32
N TRP A 181 3.51 -22.51 -1.52
CA TRP A 181 2.55 -22.09 -2.53
C TRP A 181 1.11 -22.37 -2.11
N SER A 182 0.85 -23.52 -1.49
CA SER A 182 -0.48 -23.82 -0.94
C SER A 182 -0.85 -22.88 0.20
N THR A 183 0.08 -22.54 1.09
CA THR A 183 -0.13 -21.60 2.19
C THR A 183 -0.47 -20.21 1.64
N TYR A 184 0.36 -19.69 0.72
CA TYR A 184 0.09 -18.43 0.02
C TYR A 184 -1.33 -18.35 -0.57
N LEU A 185 -1.78 -19.40 -1.27
CA LEU A 185 -3.11 -19.41 -1.86
C LEU A 185 -4.22 -19.41 -0.81
N ASN A 186 -4.06 -20.18 0.27
CA ASN A 186 -5.03 -20.20 1.38
C ASN A 186 -5.09 -18.83 2.08
N ASP A 187 -3.94 -18.21 2.32
CA ASP A 187 -3.86 -16.88 2.95
C ASP A 187 -4.47 -15.81 2.04
N LEU A 188 -4.24 -15.88 0.73
CA LEU A 188 -4.91 -14.98 -0.22
C LEU A 188 -6.42 -15.17 -0.20
N GLU A 189 -6.91 -16.41 -0.18
CA GLU A 189 -8.34 -16.72 -0.12
C GLU A 189 -8.95 -16.17 1.18
N TYR A 190 -8.34 -16.46 2.33
CA TYR A 190 -8.77 -15.93 3.62
C TYR A 190 -8.76 -14.40 3.65
N GLY A 191 -7.65 -13.78 3.25
CA GLY A 191 -7.50 -12.32 3.24
C GLY A 191 -8.52 -11.66 2.32
N TRP A 192 -8.78 -12.25 1.16
CA TRP A 192 -9.81 -11.79 0.24
C TRP A 192 -11.21 -11.88 0.87
N GLU A 193 -11.58 -13.03 1.44
CA GLU A 193 -12.88 -13.23 2.08
C GLU A 193 -13.09 -12.27 3.24
N ALA A 194 -12.11 -12.13 4.12
CA ALA A 194 -12.18 -11.27 5.30
C ALA A 194 -12.34 -9.78 4.91
N VAL A 195 -11.61 -9.33 3.87
CA VAL A 195 -11.74 -7.97 3.32
C VAL A 195 -13.11 -7.76 2.67
N GLN A 196 -13.62 -8.73 1.91
CA GLN A 196 -14.95 -8.65 1.30
C GLN A 196 -16.05 -8.61 2.36
N GLU A 197 -15.96 -9.44 3.39
CA GLU A 197 -16.90 -9.41 4.52
C GLU A 197 -16.91 -8.04 5.19
N TYR A 198 -15.72 -7.47 5.45
CA TYR A 198 -15.59 -6.11 5.96
C TYR A 198 -16.28 -5.07 5.05
N ASN A 199 -15.97 -5.07 3.75
CA ASN A 199 -16.55 -4.12 2.79
C ASN A 199 -18.07 -4.26 2.67
N ASN A 200 -18.62 -5.47 2.82
CA ASN A 200 -20.07 -5.69 2.81
C ASN A 200 -20.77 -5.14 4.06
N MET A 201 -20.05 -5.00 5.18
CA MET A 201 -20.58 -4.43 6.43
C MET A 201 -20.43 -2.91 6.52
N TYR A 202 -19.44 -2.36 5.81
CA TYR A 202 -19.10 -0.95 5.83
C TYR A 202 -19.00 -0.50 4.38
N GLU A 203 -20.10 0.05 3.83
CA GLU A 203 -20.11 0.60 2.47
C GLU A 203 -18.87 1.50 2.28
N PRO A 204 -18.01 1.21 1.29
CA PRO A 204 -17.03 2.18 0.85
C PRO A 204 -17.81 3.28 0.09
N ASP A 205 -17.75 4.51 0.60
CA ASP A 205 -18.30 5.69 -0.09
C ASP A 205 -17.77 5.81 -1.53
#